data_AF-A0A915KK43-F1
#
_entry.id   AF-A0A915KK43-F1
#
_cell.length_a   1.000
_cell.length_b   1.000
_cell.length_c   1.000
_cell.angle_alpha   90.00
_cell.angle_beta   90.00
_cell.angle_gamma   90.00
#
_symmetry.space_group_name_H-M   'P 1'
#
loop_
_entity.id
_entity.type
_entity.pdbx_description
1 polymer ?
#
loop_
_entity_poly.entity_id
_entity_poly.type
_entity_poly.pdbx_seq_one_letter_code
_entity_poly.pdbx_strand_id
1 'polypeptide(L)'
;MTDDDTLAKSGLFFDDLHKLRIVKPESNQISRDLAQNGRQFVEHNEKLATTIESLLESIAVLSKEVEEAKVKALGSRSLLKNIDKQKHAECQQLLALIKEKQCELDRLKIENDSLLKEERDQKEFIAQFAND
;
A
#
# COMPACT_ATOMS: atom_id res chain seq x y z
N MET A 1 77.29 30.53 7.24
CA MET A 1 76.82 29.21 6.78
C MET A 1 76.92 28.31 7.99
N THR A 2 75.79 28.04 8.63
CA THR A 2 75.68 27.13 9.77
C THR A 2 75.88 25.70 9.28
N ASP A 3 76.48 24.82 10.08
CA ASP A 3 76.70 23.40 9.73
C ASP A 3 75.39 22.67 9.36
N ASP A 4 74.25 23.21 9.79
CA ASP A 4 72.91 22.74 9.43
C ASP A 4 72.57 22.95 7.94
N ASP A 5 73.09 24.01 7.31
CA ASP A 5 72.89 24.29 5.88
C ASP A 5 73.74 23.38 4.97
N THR A 6 74.91 22.93 5.43
CA THR A 6 75.76 21.97 4.70
C THR A 6 75.20 20.55 4.78
N LEU A 7 74.66 20.16 5.94
CA LEU A 7 73.95 18.89 6.14
C LEU A 7 72.65 18.81 5.32
N ALA A 8 71.88 19.90 5.28
CA ALA A 8 70.66 20.00 4.47
C ALA A 8 70.95 19.87 2.96
N LYS A 9 72.09 20.38 2.48
CA LYS A 9 72.55 20.20 1.08
C LYS A 9 72.98 18.76 0.77
N SER A 10 73.39 18.00 1.78
CA SER A 10 73.73 16.57 1.66
C SER A 10 72.54 15.62 1.88
N GLY A 11 71.32 16.16 2.07
CA GLY A 11 70.11 15.36 2.26
C GLY A 11 69.99 14.73 3.66
N LEU A 12 70.73 15.25 4.63
CA LEU A 12 70.76 14.77 6.02
C LEU A 12 70.09 15.81 6.94
N PHE A 13 69.15 15.35 7.75
CA PHE A 13 68.33 16.17 8.65
C PHE A 13 68.44 15.62 10.08
N PHE A 14 68.51 16.51 11.08
CA PHE A 14 68.39 16.12 12.47
C PHE A 14 66.92 16.03 12.89
N ASP A 15 66.62 15.01 13.68
CA ASP A 15 65.32 14.81 14.33
C ASP A 15 65.30 15.45 15.74
N ASP A 16 64.13 15.56 16.38
CA ASP A 16 63.94 16.17 17.70
C ASP A 16 64.77 15.49 18.82
N LEU A 17 65.24 14.26 18.56
CA LEU A 17 66.15 13.48 19.41
C LEU A 17 67.63 13.58 18.98
N HIS A 18 68.01 14.57 18.17
CA HIS A 18 69.37 14.82 17.66
C HIS A 18 69.99 13.63 16.89
N LYS A 19 69.16 12.80 16.26
CA LYS A 19 69.60 11.68 15.42
C LYS A 19 69.62 12.10 13.95
N LEU A 20 70.68 11.73 13.24
CA LEU A 20 70.82 11.91 11.80
C LEU A 20 69.80 11.05 11.04
N ARG A 21 68.98 11.68 10.20
CA ARG A 21 67.97 11.04 9.33
C ARG A 21 68.13 11.53 7.90
N ILE A 22 67.85 10.65 6.94
CA ILE A 22 67.95 10.93 5.50
C ILE A 22 66.64 11.56 4.95
N VAL A 23 65.55 11.47 5.72
CA VAL A 23 64.23 11.98 5.34
C VAL A 23 63.78 13.01 6.37
N LYS A 24 63.27 14.15 5.92
CA LYS A 24 62.72 15.20 6.79
C LYS A 24 61.66 14.59 7.72
N PRO A 25 61.82 14.68 9.04
CA PRO A 25 60.92 14.04 10.00
C PRO A 25 59.46 14.50 9.86
N GLU A 26 59.26 15.80 9.58
CA GLU A 26 57.94 16.38 9.29
C GLU A 26 57.25 15.74 8.07
N SER A 27 57.98 15.55 6.96
CA SER A 27 57.44 14.92 5.74
C SER A 27 57.10 13.44 5.95
N ASN A 28 57.91 12.72 6.74
CA ASN A 28 57.66 11.32 7.10
C ASN A 28 56.44 11.18 8.02
N GLN A 29 56.25 12.09 8.97
CA GLN A 29 55.09 12.10 9.85
C GLN A 29 53.80 12.42 9.08
N ILE A 30 53.81 13.46 8.24
CA ILE A 30 52.67 13.82 7.37
C ILE A 30 52.30 12.65 6.45
N SER A 31 53.27 11.95 5.87
CA SER A 31 53.01 10.80 5.01
C SER A 31 52.36 9.63 5.78
N ARG A 32 52.76 9.41 7.04
CA ARG A 32 52.15 8.40 7.91
C ARG A 32 50.72 8.77 8.32
N ASP A 33 50.50 10.03 8.70
CA ASP A 33 49.18 10.53 9.08
C ASP A 33 48.22 10.50 7.89
N LEU A 34 48.69 10.89 6.69
CA LEU A 34 47.92 10.78 5.45
C LEU A 34 47.57 9.32 5.12
N ALA A 35 48.51 8.39 5.28
CA ALA A 35 48.24 6.97 5.07
C ALA A 35 47.24 6.41 6.09
N GLN A 36 47.29 6.87 7.35
CA GLN A 36 46.32 6.48 8.38
C GLN A 36 44.93 7.04 8.10
N ASN A 37 44.83 8.33 7.77
CA ASN A 37 43.57 8.98 7.43
C ASN A 37 42.96 8.37 6.16
N GLY A 38 43.78 8.03 5.18
CA GLY A 38 43.35 7.29 3.99
C GLY A 38 42.74 5.93 4.32
N ARG A 39 43.37 5.16 5.23
CA ARG A 39 42.81 3.88 5.71
C ARG A 39 41.48 4.06 6.44
N GLN A 40 41.38 5.05 7.32
CA GLN A 40 40.12 5.36 8.03
C GLN A 40 39.01 5.81 7.07
N PHE A 41 39.35 6.56 6.02
CA PHE A 41 38.39 6.98 5.00
C PHE A 41 37.84 5.79 4.20
N VAL A 42 38.71 4.83 3.85
CA VAL A 42 38.29 3.59 3.18
C VAL A 42 37.38 2.77 4.11
N GLU A 43 37.76 2.57 5.36
CA GLU A 43 36.95 1.84 6.34
C GLU A 43 35.58 2.50 6.56
N HIS A 44 35.54 3.84 6.62
CA HIS A 44 34.27 4.57 6.76
C HIS A 44 33.38 4.43 5.51
N ASN A 45 33.98 4.44 4.31
CA ASN A 45 33.24 4.19 3.07
C ASN A 45 32.68 2.78 3.00
N GLU A 46 33.44 1.77 3.44
CA GLU A 46 32.96 0.40 3.50
C GLU A 46 31.75 0.27 4.45
N LYS A 47 31.83 0.87 5.66
CA LYS A 47 30.70 0.90 6.60
C LYS A 47 29.48 1.62 6.03
N LEU A 48 29.69 2.73 5.32
CA LEU A 48 28.61 3.46 4.66
C LEU A 48 27.94 2.61 3.59
N ALA A 49 28.72 1.93 2.75
CA ALA A 49 28.20 1.04 1.71
C ALA A 49 27.33 -0.07 2.30
N THR A 50 27.81 -0.77 3.34
CA THR A 50 27.03 -1.81 4.04
C THR A 50 25.75 -1.26 4.67
N THR A 51 25.80 -0.04 5.22
CA THR A 51 24.62 0.61 5.81
C THR A 51 23.57 0.92 4.74
N ILE A 52 24.00 1.41 3.58
CA ILE A 52 23.12 1.68 2.44
C ILE A 52 22.50 0.39 1.91
N GLU A 53 23.27 -0.68 1.78
CA GLU A 53 22.77 -2.00 1.36
C GLU A 53 21.67 -2.51 2.31
N SER A 54 21.91 -2.48 3.62
CA SER A 54 20.92 -2.88 4.62
C SER A 54 19.65 -2.01 4.60
N LEU A 55 19.81 -0.69 4.36
CA LEU A 55 18.68 0.21 4.20
C LEU A 55 17.88 -0.10 2.93
N LEU A 56 18.55 -0.39 1.81
CA LEU A 56 17.89 -0.78 0.56
C LEU A 56 17.08 -2.06 0.72
N GLU A 57 17.64 -3.06 1.41
CA GLU A 57 16.91 -4.31 1.73
C GLU A 57 15.66 -4.02 2.58
N SER A 58 15.80 -3.19 3.62
CA SER A 58 14.68 -2.82 4.49
C SER A 58 13.58 -2.07 3.73
N ILE A 59 13.95 -1.16 2.82
CA ILE A 59 13.01 -0.44 1.95
C ILE A 59 12.32 -1.42 0.99
N ALA A 60 13.03 -2.40 0.44
CA ALA A 60 12.44 -3.39 -0.46
C ALA A 60 11.37 -4.25 0.27
N VAL A 61 11.66 -4.68 1.50
CA VAL A 61 10.70 -5.42 2.34
C VAL A 61 9.47 -4.55 2.63
N LEU A 62 9.68 -3.31 3.10
CA LEU A 62 8.57 -2.40 3.40
C LEU A 62 7.71 -2.12 2.17
N SER A 63 8.33 -1.90 1.01
CA SER A 63 7.62 -1.67 -0.25
C SER A 63 6.71 -2.85 -0.61
N LYS A 64 7.21 -4.08 -0.43
CA LYS A 64 6.42 -5.30 -0.67
C LYS A 64 5.22 -5.40 0.28
N GLU A 65 5.43 -5.17 1.58
CA GLU A 65 4.36 -5.21 2.58
C GLU A 65 3.28 -4.16 2.32
N VAL A 66 3.69 -2.94 1.93
CA VAL A 66 2.77 -1.86 1.57
C VAL A 66 1.92 -2.23 0.36
N GLU A 67 2.51 -2.80 -0.68
CA GLU A 67 1.75 -3.20 -1.87
C GLU A 67 0.78 -4.36 -1.55
N GLU A 68 1.20 -5.33 -0.73
CA GLU A 68 0.31 -6.40 -0.26
C GLU A 68 -0.88 -5.87 0.54
N ALA A 69 -0.63 -4.94 1.47
CA ALA A 69 -1.68 -4.29 2.26
C ALA A 69 -2.64 -3.47 1.39
N LYS A 70 -2.10 -2.73 0.41
CA LYS A 70 -2.87 -1.94 -0.56
C LYS A 70 -3.76 -2.83 -1.42
N VAL A 71 -3.25 -3.94 -1.94
CA VAL A 71 -4.05 -4.90 -2.71
C VAL A 71 -5.20 -5.46 -1.87
N LYS A 72 -4.93 -5.85 -0.62
CA LYS A 72 -5.98 -6.32 0.30
C LYS A 72 -7.05 -5.24 0.54
N ALA A 73 -6.64 -4.00 0.83
CA ALA A 73 -7.55 -2.89 1.06
C ALA A 73 -8.42 -2.57 -0.17
N LEU A 74 -7.84 -2.56 -1.36
CA LEU A 74 -8.56 -2.38 -2.62
C LEU A 74 -9.55 -3.53 -2.87
N GLY A 75 -9.14 -4.77 -2.58
CA GLY A 75 -10.01 -5.95 -2.66
C GLY A 75 -11.22 -5.84 -1.74
N SER A 76 -11.01 -5.55 -0.45
CA SER A 76 -12.09 -5.35 0.53
C SER A 76 -13.03 -4.21 0.12
N ARG A 77 -12.49 -3.08 -0.38
CA ARG A 77 -13.29 -1.96 -0.86
C ARG A 77 -14.14 -2.33 -2.07
N SER A 78 -13.59 -3.13 -2.99
CA SER A 78 -14.32 -3.63 -4.16
C SER A 78 -15.47 -4.55 -3.77
N LEU A 79 -15.22 -5.49 -2.85
CA LEU A 79 -16.24 -6.38 -2.31
C LEU A 79 -17.38 -5.60 -1.66
N LEU A 80 -17.07 -4.61 -0.82
CA LEU A 80 -18.08 -3.77 -0.17
C LEU A 80 -18.95 -3.04 -1.22
N LYS A 81 -18.32 -2.44 -2.24
CA LYS A 81 -19.02 -1.75 -3.32
C LYS A 81 -19.92 -2.69 -4.12
N ASN A 82 -19.49 -3.93 -4.36
CA ASN A 82 -20.30 -4.92 -5.06
C ASN A 82 -21.48 -5.40 -4.22
N ILE A 83 -21.30 -5.61 -2.91
CA ILE A 83 -22.39 -5.97 -2.00
C ILE A 83 -23.46 -4.88 -2.00
N ASP A 84 -23.08 -3.61 -1.94
CA ASP A 84 -24.03 -2.50 -1.94
C ASP A 84 -24.84 -2.43 -3.24
N LYS A 85 -24.17 -2.58 -4.39
CA LYS A 85 -24.83 -2.69 -5.70
C LYS A 85 -25.78 -3.89 -5.78
N GLN A 86 -25.35 -5.05 -5.30
CA GLN A 86 -26.15 -6.27 -5.31
C GLN A 86 -27.39 -6.09 -4.45
N LYS A 87 -27.24 -5.57 -3.22
CA LYS A 87 -28.38 -5.27 -2.34
C LYS A 87 -29.35 -4.30 -2.98
N HIS A 88 -28.85 -3.25 -3.62
CA HIS A 88 -29.72 -2.29 -4.30
C HIS A 88 -30.51 -2.94 -5.44
N ALA A 89 -29.85 -3.77 -6.27
CA ALA A 89 -30.50 -4.50 -7.34
C ALA A 89 -31.55 -5.49 -6.81
N GLU A 90 -31.23 -6.24 -5.75
CA GLU A 90 -32.16 -7.17 -5.10
C GLU A 90 -33.38 -6.43 -4.54
N CYS A 91 -33.19 -5.29 -3.87
CA CYS A 91 -34.30 -4.46 -3.39
C CYS A 91 -35.19 -3.98 -4.54
N GLN A 92 -34.62 -3.52 -5.66
CA GLN A 92 -35.40 -3.10 -6.82
C GLN A 92 -36.20 -4.25 -7.43
N GLN A 93 -35.60 -5.45 -7.55
CA GLN A 93 -36.26 -6.64 -8.04
C GLN A 93 -37.42 -7.07 -7.13
N LEU A 94 -37.22 -7.06 -5.81
CA LEU A 94 -38.27 -7.38 -4.84
C LEU A 94 -39.41 -6.37 -4.90
N LEU A 95 -39.12 -5.07 -5.03
CA LEU A 95 -40.15 -4.04 -5.17
C LEU A 95 -40.97 -4.21 -6.46
N ALA A 96 -40.30 -4.56 -7.57
CA ALA A 96 -41.00 -4.85 -8.82
C ALA A 96 -41.93 -6.06 -8.68
N LEU A 97 -41.47 -7.13 -8.03
CA LEU A 97 -42.27 -8.33 -7.78
C LEU A 97 -43.47 -8.06 -6.86
N ILE A 98 -43.27 -7.26 -5.80
CA ILE A 98 -44.37 -6.83 -4.91
C ILE A 98 -45.43 -6.09 -5.72
N LYS A 99 -45.02 -5.15 -6.57
CA LYS A 99 -45.94 -4.37 -7.40
C LYS A 99 -46.70 -5.25 -8.40
N GLU A 100 -46.04 -6.21 -9.01
CA GLU A 100 -46.66 -7.19 -9.90
C GLU A 100 -47.74 -7.99 -9.16
N LYS A 101 -47.41 -8.52 -7.97
CA LYS A 101 -48.35 -9.30 -7.16
C LYS A 101 -49.52 -8.48 -6.63
N GLN A 102 -49.31 -7.21 -6.31
CA GLN A 102 -50.40 -6.29 -5.94
C GLN A 102 -51.36 -6.07 -7.11
N CYS A 103 -50.83 -5.85 -8.31
CA CYS A 103 -51.66 -5.69 -9.52
C CYS A 103 -52.47 -6.96 -9.83
N GLU A 104 -51.84 -8.13 -9.72
CA GLU A 104 -52.51 -9.43 -9.89
C GLU A 104 -53.65 -9.62 -8.87
N LEU A 105 -53.39 -9.28 -7.60
CA LEU A 105 -54.36 -9.37 -6.53
C LEU A 105 -55.54 -8.42 -6.73
N ASP A 106 -55.30 -7.19 -7.16
CA ASP A 106 -56.37 -6.23 -7.46
C ASP A 106 -57.23 -6.69 -8.64
N ARG A 107 -56.61 -7.29 -9.67
CA ARG A 107 -57.35 -7.90 -10.78
C ARG A 107 -58.26 -9.03 -10.30
N LEU A 108 -57.74 -9.94 -9.48
CA LEU A 108 -58.49 -11.07 -8.96
C LEU A 108 -59.65 -10.64 -8.06
N LYS A 109 -59.49 -9.55 -7.29
CA LYS A 109 -60.60 -8.98 -6.50
C LYS A 109 -61.74 -8.50 -7.38
N ILE A 110 -61.44 -7.74 -8.44
CA ILE A 110 -62.44 -7.24 -9.39
C ILE A 110 -63.18 -8.41 -10.06
N GLU A 111 -62.44 -9.45 -10.44
CA GLU A 111 -63.00 -10.65 -11.05
C GLU A 111 -63.92 -11.39 -10.06
N ASN A 112 -63.50 -11.53 -8.80
CA ASN A 112 -64.30 -12.17 -7.75
C ASN A 112 -65.60 -11.39 -7.47
N ASP A 113 -65.52 -10.06 -7.34
CA ASP A 113 -66.69 -9.20 -7.12
C ASP A 113 -67.70 -9.30 -8.28
N SER A 114 -67.20 -9.40 -9.52
CA SER A 114 -68.03 -9.59 -10.71
C SER A 114 -68.74 -10.94 -10.70
N LEU A 115 -68.03 -12.02 -10.37
CA LEU A 115 -68.61 -13.36 -10.26
C LEU A 115 -69.64 -13.45 -9.13
N LEU A 116 -69.38 -12.83 -7.98
CA LEU A 116 -70.34 -12.78 -6.86
C LEU A 116 -71.60 -11.98 -7.20
N LYS A 117 -71.51 -11.00 -8.09
CA LYS A 117 -72.68 -10.31 -8.61
C LYS A 117 -73.48 -11.24 -9.53
N GLU A 118 -72.81 -11.88 -10.49
CA GLU A 118 -73.47 -12.79 -11.43
C GLU A 118 -74.10 -13.99 -10.72
N GLU A 119 -73.44 -14.55 -9.70
CA GLU A 119 -74.00 -15.62 -8.86
C GLU A 119 -75.28 -15.17 -8.14
N ARG A 120 -75.32 -13.93 -7.62
CA ARG A 120 -76.52 -13.36 -6.99
C ARG A 120 -77.64 -13.20 -7.99
N ASP A 121 -77.36 -12.61 -9.15
CA ASP A 121 -78.34 -12.39 -10.22
C ASP A 121 -78.94 -13.74 -10.69
N GLN A 122 -78.11 -14.78 -10.85
CA GLN A 122 -78.55 -16.13 -11.19
C GLN A 122 -79.42 -16.77 -10.09
N LYS A 123 -79.06 -16.61 -8.81
CA LYS A 123 -79.86 -17.12 -7.68
C LYS A 123 -81.23 -16.44 -7.60
N GLU A 124 -81.29 -15.13 -7.81
CA GLU A 124 -82.55 -14.39 -7.86
C GLU A 124 -83.42 -14.85 -9.03
N PHE A 125 -82.82 -15.04 -10.21
CA PHE A 125 -83.52 -15.58 -11.38
C PHE A 125 -84.12 -16.96 -11.08
N ILE A 126 -83.34 -17.90 -10.54
CA ILE A 126 -83.83 -19.23 -10.16
C ILE A 126 -84.96 -19.14 -9.13
N ALA A 127 -84.84 -18.27 -8.12
CA ALA A 127 -85.85 -18.11 -7.09
C ALA A 127 -87.17 -17.53 -7.64
N GLN A 128 -87.12 -16.68 -8.67
CA GLN A 128 -88.32 -16.20 -9.37
C GLN A 128 -88.99 -17.33 -10.14
N PHE A 129 -88.23 -18.11 -10.91
CA PHE A 129 -88.77 -19.25 -11.68
C PHE A 129 -89.28 -20.41 -10.83
N ALA A 130 -88.75 -20.59 -9.61
CA ALA A 130 -89.19 -21.64 -8.71
C ALA A 130 -90.45 -21.27 -7.90
N ASN A 131 -90.84 -19.98 -7.88
CA ASN A 131 -92.02 -19.47 -7.19
C ASN A 131 -93.21 -19.17 -8.11
N ASP A 132 -93.03 -19.31 -9.43
CA ASP A 132 -94.10 -19.38 -10.44
C ASP A 132 -94.47 -20.86 -10.72
#